data_AF-A0A7C1H515-F1
#
_entry.id   AF-A0A7C1H515-F1
#
_cell.length_a   1.000
_cell.length_b   1.000
_cell.length_c   1.000
_cell.angle_alpha   90.00
_cell.angle_beta   90.00
_cell.angle_gamma   90.00
#
_symmetry.space_group_name_H-M   'P 1'
#
loop_
_entity.id
_entity.type
_entity.pdbx_description
1 polymer ?
#
loop_
_entity_poly.entity_id
_entity_poly.type
_entity_poly.pdbx_seq_one_letter_code
_entity_poly.pdbx_strand_id
1 'polypeptide(L)'
;MKLLIDKSSVGSTKASRRSGFSFVEILIALAILIISVVSLLNFLTIALRVDHTSSAVTEDLLYKSGSLEARASSQSRSATVTVGEVEISGNLYEIEYGRVKRLIEFERSE
;
A
#
# COMPACT_ATOMS: atom_id res chain seq x y z
N MET A 1 -17.34 -67.29 59.91
CA MET A 1 -16.83 -67.84 58.63
C MET A 1 -17.95 -67.81 57.61
N LYS A 2 -17.97 -66.82 56.72
CA LYS A 2 -18.43 -66.94 55.33
C LYS A 2 -17.96 -65.68 54.58
N LEU A 3 -16.92 -65.84 53.77
CA LEU A 3 -16.57 -64.90 52.72
C LEU A 3 -17.72 -64.88 51.71
N LEU A 4 -18.10 -63.69 51.24
CA LEU A 4 -18.62 -63.53 49.89
C LEU A 4 -18.07 -62.19 49.36
N ILE A 5 -17.01 -62.31 48.54
CA ILE A 5 -16.63 -61.26 47.61
C ILE A 5 -17.39 -61.58 46.33
N ASP A 6 -18.14 -60.63 45.78
CA ASP A 6 -18.28 -60.57 44.33
C ASP A 6 -18.08 -59.14 43.82
N LYS A 7 -17.46 -59.12 42.66
CA LYS A 7 -16.60 -58.13 42.05
C LYS A 7 -17.41 -57.24 41.13
N SER A 8 -16.99 -55.99 41.05
CA SER A 8 -16.98 -55.19 39.82
C SER A 8 -18.22 -55.20 38.91
N SER A 9 -19.04 -54.17 39.04
CA SER A 9 -19.16 -53.25 37.92
C SER A 9 -19.46 -51.86 38.47
N VAL A 10 -18.40 -51.07 38.66
CA VAL A 10 -18.55 -49.62 38.61
C VAL A 10 -19.05 -49.35 37.20
N GLY A 11 -20.37 -49.30 37.07
CA GLY A 11 -21.06 -48.92 35.86
C GLY A 11 -20.48 -47.58 35.48
N SER A 12 -19.61 -47.62 34.47
CA SER A 12 -19.15 -46.46 33.73
C SER A 12 -20.35 -45.55 33.57
N THR A 13 -20.37 -44.46 34.33
CA THR A 13 -21.22 -43.32 34.05
C THR A 13 -20.74 -42.85 32.69
N LYS A 14 -21.35 -43.42 31.64
CA LYS A 14 -21.34 -42.84 30.30
C LYS A 14 -22.02 -41.50 30.49
N ALA A 15 -21.23 -40.50 30.85
CA ALA A 15 -21.58 -39.11 30.76
C ALA A 15 -22.01 -38.93 29.33
N SER A 16 -23.33 -38.88 29.13
CA SER A 16 -23.93 -38.45 27.90
C SER A 16 -23.44 -37.03 27.68
N ARG A 17 -22.34 -36.89 26.94
CA ARG A 17 -21.87 -35.62 26.36
C ARG A 17 -22.95 -35.18 25.39
N ARG A 18 -24.01 -34.58 25.92
CA ARG A 18 -24.90 -33.69 25.19
C ARG A 18 -24.04 -32.50 24.79
N SER A 19 -23.53 -32.57 23.56
CA SER A 19 -22.89 -31.51 22.81
C SER A 19 -23.86 -30.32 22.71
N GLY A 20 -23.74 -29.37 23.63
CA GLY A 20 -24.36 -28.05 23.55
C GLY A 20 -23.27 -27.00 23.71
N PHE A 21 -23.40 -25.89 22.98
CA PHE A 21 -22.44 -24.78 23.03
C PHE A 21 -22.27 -24.29 24.47
N SER A 22 -21.04 -24.36 24.98
CA SER A 22 -20.66 -23.73 26.24
C SER A 22 -20.64 -22.21 26.09
N PHE A 23 -21.02 -21.49 27.13
CA PHE A 23 -20.92 -20.02 27.15
C PHE A 23 -19.50 -19.54 26.83
N VAL A 24 -18.48 -20.30 27.25
CA VAL A 24 -17.07 -20.03 26.92
C VAL A 24 -16.79 -20.16 25.42
N GLU A 25 -17.37 -21.16 24.75
CA GLU A 25 -17.22 -21.34 23.30
C GLU A 25 -17.86 -20.18 22.53
N ILE A 26 -18.99 -19.64 23.01
CA ILE A 26 -19.65 -18.47 22.43
C ILE A 26 -18.75 -17.22 22.57
N LEU A 27 -18.12 -17.03 23.74
CA LEU A 27 -17.20 -15.91 23.96
C LEU A 27 -15.95 -16.00 23.07
N ILE A 28 -15.40 -17.20 22.89
CA ILE A 28 -14.27 -17.43 22.00
C ILE A 28 -14.67 -17.15 20.55
N ALA A 29 -15.81 -17.67 20.10
CA ALA A 29 -16.33 -17.42 18.75
C ALA A 29 -16.55 -15.91 18.51
N LEU A 30 -17.11 -15.20 19.48
CA LEU A 30 -17.32 -13.76 19.40
C LEU A 30 -16.00 -12.98 19.34
N ALA A 31 -15.01 -13.36 20.14
CA ALA A 31 -13.70 -12.72 20.12
C ALA A 31 -13.00 -12.91 18.76
N ILE A 32 -13.04 -14.12 18.19
CA ILE A 32 -12.51 -14.41 16.86
C ILE A 32 -13.22 -13.57 15.79
N LEU A 33 -14.56 -13.48 15.86
CA LEU A 33 -15.35 -12.67 14.93
C LEU A 33 -14.93 -11.20 14.98
N ILE A 34 -14.79 -10.62 16.16
CA ILE A 34 -14.37 -9.22 16.33
C ILE A 34 -12.97 -9.00 15.74
N ILE A 35 -12.00 -9.86 16.08
CA ILE A 35 -10.62 -9.74 15.57
C ILE A 35 -10.60 -9.88 14.04
N SER A 36 -11.39 -10.81 13.49
CA SER A 36 -11.51 -11.02 12.05
C SER A 36 -12.02 -9.77 11.33
N VAL A 37 -13.11 -9.16 11.81
CA VAL A 37 -13.68 -7.93 11.23
C VAL A 37 -12.69 -6.78 11.31
N VAL A 38 -12.05 -6.57 12.46
CA VAL A 38 -11.05 -5.50 12.63
C VAL A 38 -9.86 -5.70 11.70
N SER A 39 -9.36 -6.93 11.57
CA SER A 39 -8.24 -7.25 10.68
C SER A 39 -8.60 -7.00 9.21
N LEU A 40 -9.83 -7.36 8.81
CA LEU A 40 -10.33 -7.13 7.47
C LEU A 40 -10.44 -5.63 7.14
N LEU A 41 -11.00 -4.82 8.07
CA LEU A 41 -11.10 -3.37 7.90
C LEU A 41 -9.72 -2.71 7.83
N ASN A 42 -8.78 -3.17 8.65
CA ASN A 42 -7.41 -2.65 8.63
C ASN A 42 -6.72 -2.99 7.30
N PHE A 43 -6.86 -4.23 6.83
CA PHE A 43 -6.34 -4.64 5.52
C PHE A 43 -6.94 -3.80 4.39
N LEU A 44 -8.26 -3.61 4.38
CA LEU A 44 -8.94 -2.79 3.38
C LEU A 44 -8.47 -1.33 3.42
N THR A 45 -8.30 -0.76 4.62
CA THR A 45 -7.79 0.61 4.79
C THR A 45 -6.37 0.77 4.25
N ILE A 46 -5.50 -0.19 4.53
CA ILE A 46 -4.12 -0.20 4.02
C ILE A 46 -4.12 -0.33 2.50
N ALA A 47 -4.89 -1.27 1.94
CA ALA A 47 -4.98 -1.49 0.51
C ALA A 47 -5.47 -0.23 -0.23
N LEU A 48 -6.56 0.37 0.23
CA LEU A 48 -7.09 1.61 -0.36
C LEU A 48 -6.12 2.79 -0.24
N ARG A 49 -5.40 2.90 0.88
CA ARG A 49 -4.38 3.94 1.07
C ARG A 49 -3.18 3.74 0.13
N VAL A 50 -2.77 2.49 -0.09
CA VAL A 50 -1.71 2.14 -1.04
C VAL A 50 -2.16 2.45 -2.46
N ASP A 51 -3.39 2.13 -2.85
CA ASP A 51 -3.93 2.46 -4.18
C ASP A 51 -3.99 3.97 -4.40
N HIS A 52 -4.42 4.75 -3.41
CA HIS A 52 -4.39 6.20 -3.50
C HIS A 52 -2.96 6.76 -3.63
N THR A 53 -1.99 6.17 -2.93
CA THR A 53 -0.59 6.59 -3.02
C THR A 53 0.02 6.23 -4.38
N SER A 54 -0.21 5.01 -4.86
CA SER A 54 0.26 4.54 -6.16
C SER A 54 -0.39 5.30 -7.31
N SER A 55 -1.68 5.64 -7.19
CA SER A 55 -2.38 6.49 -8.15
C SER A 55 -1.78 7.90 -8.20
N ALA A 56 -1.51 8.51 -7.03
CA ALA A 56 -0.85 9.81 -6.97
C ALA A 56 0.57 9.79 -7.56
N VAL A 57 1.34 8.73 -7.32
CA VAL A 57 2.67 8.55 -7.93
C VAL A 57 2.57 8.35 -9.44
N THR A 58 1.59 7.56 -9.91
CA THR A 58 1.36 7.32 -11.34
C THR A 58 0.94 8.59 -12.06
N GLU A 59 0.09 9.41 -11.44
CA GLU A 59 -0.31 10.72 -11.99
C GLU A 59 0.88 11.69 -12.08
N ASP A 60 1.75 11.75 -11.06
CA ASP A 60 2.96 12.57 -11.09
C ASP A 60 3.96 12.10 -12.16
N LEU A 61 4.12 10.78 -12.32
CA LEU A 61 4.97 10.20 -13.37
C LEU A 61 4.39 10.43 -14.77
N LEU A 62 3.07 10.30 -14.96
CA LEU A 62 2.42 10.59 -16.24
C LEU A 62 2.56 12.07 -16.61
N TYR A 63 2.40 12.97 -15.64
CA TYR A 63 2.62 14.39 -15.83
C TYR A 63 4.08 14.71 -16.19
N LYS A 64 5.05 14.14 -15.45
CA LYS A 64 6.48 14.27 -15.75
C LYS A 64 6.83 13.69 -17.13
N SER A 65 6.24 12.57 -17.51
CA SER A 65 6.47 11.92 -18.81
C SER A 65 5.87 12.75 -19.94
N GLY A 66 4.65 13.30 -19.78
CA GLY A 66 4.05 14.20 -20.76
C GLY A 66 4.82 15.51 -20.92
N SER A 67 5.37 16.05 -19.83
CA SER A 67 6.30 17.19 -19.86
C SER A 67 7.62 16.84 -20.57
N LEU A 68 8.12 15.62 -20.41
CA LEU A 68 9.31 15.15 -21.11
C LEU A 68 9.06 14.97 -22.62
N GLU A 69 7.87 14.53 -23.04
CA GLU A 69 7.49 14.53 -24.46
C GLU A 69 7.29 15.95 -25.01
N ALA A 70 6.87 16.91 -24.17
CA ALA A 70 6.81 18.32 -24.55
C ALA A 70 8.21 18.89 -24.89
N ARG A 71 9.31 18.34 -24.36
CA ARG A 71 10.70 18.66 -24.77
C ARG A 71 10.93 18.42 -26.27
N ALA A 72 10.30 17.40 -26.85
CA ALA A 72 10.42 17.09 -28.28
C ALA A 72 9.63 18.07 -29.19
N SER A 73 8.71 18.84 -28.61
CA SER A 73 7.83 19.80 -29.30
C SER A 73 8.13 21.26 -28.96
N SER A 74 8.89 21.52 -27.88
CA SER A 74 9.21 22.86 -27.41
C SER A 74 10.16 23.58 -28.37
N GLN A 75 9.70 24.73 -28.86
CA GLN A 75 10.44 25.62 -29.75
C GLN A 75 11.69 26.16 -29.03
N SER A 76 12.86 25.71 -29.45
CA SER A 76 14.13 26.20 -28.90
C SER A 76 14.40 27.63 -29.35
N ARG A 77 15.05 28.42 -28.48
CA ARG A 77 15.57 29.74 -28.84
C ARG A 77 17.08 29.73 -28.71
N SER A 78 17.77 30.25 -29.71
CA SER A 78 19.22 30.41 -29.61
C SER A 78 19.53 31.50 -28.59
N ALA A 79 20.46 31.23 -27.67
CA ALA A 79 20.87 32.14 -26.62
C ALA A 79 22.37 32.00 -26.35
N THR A 80 22.97 33.08 -25.85
CA THR A 80 24.36 33.08 -25.38
C THR A 80 24.35 33.26 -23.87
N VAL A 81 25.01 32.36 -23.16
CA VAL A 81 25.17 32.41 -21.70
C VAL A 81 26.61 32.78 -21.39
N THR A 82 26.79 33.84 -20.61
CA THR A 82 28.11 34.27 -20.12
C THR A 82 28.40 33.61 -18.78
N VAL A 83 29.47 32.81 -18.71
CA VAL A 83 29.96 32.21 -17.47
C VAL A 83 31.38 32.71 -17.21
N GLY A 84 31.51 33.67 -16.30
CA GLY A 84 32.77 34.39 -16.10
C GLY A 84 33.09 35.28 -17.31
N GLU A 85 34.24 35.05 -17.96
CA GLU A 85 34.65 35.74 -19.20
C GLU A 85 34.33 34.95 -20.48
N VAL A 86 33.74 33.75 -20.34
CA VAL A 86 33.47 32.86 -21.48
C VAL A 86 32.02 33.01 -21.92
N GLU A 87 31.84 33.38 -23.19
CA GLU A 87 30.53 33.33 -23.85
C GLU A 87 30.30 31.95 -24.46
N ILE A 88 29.21 31.31 -24.06
CA ILE A 88 28.81 29.99 -24.54
C ILE A 88 27.51 30.16 -25.31
N SER A 89 27.55 29.91 -26.61
CA SER A 89 26.35 29.87 -27.45
C SER A 89 25.65 28.53 -27.35
N GLY A 90 24.33 28.53 -27.35
CA GLY A 90 23.53 27.32 -27.20
C GLY A 90 22.07 27.53 -27.51
N ASN A 91 21.29 26.50 -27.21
CA ASN A 91 19.85 26.50 -27.32
C ASN A 91 19.24 26.51 -25.92
N LEU A 92 18.20 27.33 -25.78
CA LEU A 92 17.46 27.53 -24.55
C LEU A 92 16.09 26.89 -24.72
N TYR A 93 15.76 25.97 -23.81
CA TYR A 93 14.51 25.22 -23.78
C TYR A 93 13.71 25.65 -22.56
N GLU A 94 12.44 25.98 -22.79
CA GLU A 94 11.49 26.22 -21.71
C GLU A 94 10.63 24.96 -21.55
N ILE A 95 10.76 24.31 -20.40
CA ILE A 95 10.10 23.04 -20.10
C ILE A 95 9.10 23.26 -18.97
N GLU A 96 7.89 22.76 -19.10
CA GLU A 96 6.90 22.85 -18.04
C GLU A 96 7.31 21.99 -16.84
N TYR A 97 7.31 22.57 -15.64
CA TYR A 97 7.69 21.87 -14.41
C TYR A 97 6.62 22.03 -13.33
N GLY A 98 5.82 20.98 -13.18
CA GLY A 98 4.60 21.05 -12.35
C GLY A 98 3.58 22.04 -12.94
N ARG A 99 2.49 22.28 -12.20
CA ARG A 99 1.31 23.01 -12.73
C ARG A 99 1.51 24.52 -12.94
N VAL A 100 2.49 25.13 -12.27
CA VAL A 100 2.65 26.60 -12.21
C VAL A 100 4.08 27.08 -12.40
N LYS A 101 5.06 26.18 -12.50
CA LYS A 101 6.47 26.55 -12.66
C LYS A 101 6.98 26.09 -14.01
N ARG A 102 8.00 26.77 -14.49
CA ARG A 102 8.71 26.43 -15.72
C ARG A 102 10.20 26.33 -15.41
N LEU A 103 10.85 25.35 -16.02
CA LEU A 103 12.28 25.19 -15.99
C LEU A 103 12.87 25.77 -17.27
N ILE A 104 14.04 26.38 -17.14
CA ILE A 104 14.86 26.79 -18.26
C ILE A 104 16.08 25.87 -18.29
N GLU A 105 16.22 25.13 -19.38
CA GLU A 105 17.39 24.29 -19.66
C GLU A 105 18.21 24.95 -20.77
N PHE A 106 19.52 25.05 -20.58
CA PHE A 106 20.46 25.56 -21.58
C PHE A 106 21.35 24.42 -22.06
N GLU A 107 21.29 24.12 -23.35
CA GLU A 107 22.13 23.14 -24.01
C GLU A 107 23.16 23.87 -24.86
N ARG A 108 24.43 23.66 -24.56
CA ARG A 108 25.53 24.24 -25.35
C ARG A 108 25.51 23.66 -26.77
N SER A 109 25.62 24.51 -27.78
CA SER A 109 25.90 24.08 -29.14
C SER A 109 27.39 23.78 -29.27
N GLU A 110 27.74 22.64 -29.87
CA GLU A 110 29.14 22.32 -30.23
C GLU A 110 29.73 23.34 -31.20
#